data_AF-A0A953P775-F1
#
_entry.id   AF-A0A953P775-F1
#
_cell.length_a   1.000
_cell.length_b   1.000
_cell.length_c   1.000
_cell.angle_alpha   90.00
_cell.angle_beta   90.00
_cell.angle_gamma   90.00
#
_symmetry.space_group_name_H-M   'P 1'
#
loop_
_entity.id
_entity.type
_entity.pdbx_description
1 polymer ?
#
loop_
_entity_poly.entity_id
_entity_poly.type
_entity_poly.pdbx_seq_one_letter_code
_entity_poly.pdbx_strand_id
1 'polypeptide(L)'
;MNRRRLALLLGLTLLIFGAAASARAGEEKKGGAEASGAATNVFKWIHFVIIAGGIGYLCLAKGPAFFGARAAEIGAAITQATAAREAAERQLREAEGRLARLDEEVTALRAAAGQDASAEGARIRTATQKESEKIAAAAQAETEAAERAARIELKALAAKLAVDGAESLLSKQLTPQVQESLVSSFVTSLAGRPN
;
A
#
# COMPACT_ATOMS: atom_id res chain seq x y z
N MET A 1 -61.04 -18.81 19.66
CA MET A 1 -61.42 -17.65 20.50
C MET A 1 -60.57 -17.69 21.77
N ASN A 2 -59.63 -16.76 21.91
CA ASN A 2 -58.42 -16.97 22.73
C ASN A 2 -58.70 -16.82 24.23
N ARG A 3 -58.36 -17.85 25.03
CA ARG A 3 -58.43 -17.84 26.51
C ARG A 3 -57.80 -16.59 27.14
N ARG A 4 -56.77 -16.02 26.50
CA ARG A 4 -56.13 -14.75 26.87
C ARG A 4 -57.01 -13.52 26.64
N ARG A 5 -57.74 -13.46 25.52
CA ARG A 5 -58.70 -12.38 25.24
C ARG A 5 -59.93 -12.52 26.14
N LEU A 6 -60.36 -13.75 26.43
CA LEU A 6 -61.45 -14.01 27.38
C LEU A 6 -61.07 -13.57 28.80
N ALA A 7 -59.85 -13.85 29.27
CA ALA A 7 -59.37 -13.44 30.59
C ALA A 7 -59.13 -11.92 30.71
N LEU A 8 -58.64 -11.27 29.65
CA LEU A 8 -58.51 -9.80 29.61
C LEU A 8 -59.88 -9.11 29.55
N LEU A 9 -60.83 -9.65 28.77
CA LEU A 9 -62.19 -9.15 28.72
C LEU A 9 -62.92 -9.37 30.05
N LEU A 10 -62.76 -10.53 30.71
CA LEU A 10 -63.29 -10.81 32.05
C LEU A 10 -62.66 -9.89 33.11
N GLY A 11 -61.35 -9.65 33.05
CA GLY A 11 -60.68 -8.71 33.96
C GLY A 11 -61.16 -7.27 33.76
N LEU A 12 -61.32 -6.84 32.50
CA LEU A 12 -61.81 -5.51 32.17
C LEU A 12 -63.29 -5.34 32.53
N THR A 13 -64.14 -6.35 32.30
CA THR A 13 -65.54 -6.30 32.72
C THR A 13 -65.69 -6.36 34.24
N LEU A 14 -64.84 -7.11 34.96
CA LEU A 14 -64.82 -7.10 36.43
C LEU A 14 -64.37 -5.75 36.99
N LEU A 15 -63.45 -5.05 36.31
CA LEU A 15 -62.94 -3.73 36.69
C LEU A 15 -63.96 -2.61 36.38
N ILE A 16 -64.67 -2.69 35.26
CA ILE A 16 -65.77 -1.78 34.91
C ILE A 16 -67.00 -2.02 35.83
N PHE A 17 -67.33 -3.28 36.14
CA PHE A 17 -68.45 -3.60 37.05
C PHE A 17 -68.13 -3.23 38.50
N GLY A 18 -66.86 -3.38 38.93
CA GLY A 18 -66.39 -2.88 40.22
C GLY A 18 -66.43 -1.35 40.33
N ALA A 19 -66.11 -0.62 39.26
CA ALA A 19 -66.24 0.84 39.22
C ALA A 19 -67.71 1.30 39.25
N ALA A 20 -68.61 0.60 38.56
CA ALA A 20 -70.05 0.90 38.60
C ALA A 20 -70.69 0.64 39.97
N ALA A 21 -70.26 -0.43 40.68
CA ALA A 21 -70.67 -0.68 42.06
C ALA A 21 -70.14 0.38 43.04
N SER A 22 -68.93 0.91 42.77
CA SER A 22 -68.33 2.01 43.54
C SER A 22 -69.03 3.36 43.30
N ALA A 23 -69.50 3.61 42.07
CA ALA A 23 -70.27 4.81 41.72
C ALA A 23 -71.67 4.79 42.33
N ARG A 24 -72.34 3.62 42.41
CA ARG A 24 -73.63 3.48 43.12
C ARG A 24 -73.51 3.54 44.64
N ALA A 25 -72.36 3.17 45.21
CA ALA A 25 -72.10 3.32 46.64
C ALA A 25 -71.69 4.76 47.04
N GLY A 26 -71.53 5.67 46.07
CA GLY A 26 -71.17 7.08 46.30
C GLY A 26 -72.35 8.02 46.57
N GLU A 27 -73.61 7.58 46.42
CA GLU A 27 -74.79 8.45 46.52
C GLU A 27 -75.71 8.22 47.73
N GLU A 28 -75.32 7.44 48.75
CA GLU A 28 -76.05 7.40 50.02
C GLU A 28 -75.21 7.87 51.21
N LYS A 29 -75.20 9.19 51.42
CA LYS A 29 -74.95 9.79 52.74
C LYS A 29 -76.21 10.51 53.20
N LYS A 30 -76.98 9.88 54.10
CA LYS A 30 -77.55 10.52 55.30
C LYS A 30 -78.33 9.51 56.14
N GLY A 31 -77.91 9.36 57.40
CA GLY A 31 -78.81 8.99 58.50
C GLY A 31 -78.59 7.60 59.12
N GLY A 32 -77.81 7.57 60.20
CA GLY A 32 -78.12 6.75 61.38
C GLY A 32 -77.50 5.34 61.47
N ALA A 33 -76.92 5.09 62.65
CA ALA A 33 -76.62 3.80 63.29
C ALA A 33 -75.33 3.04 62.88
N GLU A 34 -74.52 2.79 63.90
CA GLU A 34 -73.20 2.16 63.94
C GLU A 34 -73.19 0.64 63.62
N ALA A 35 -73.91 0.20 62.58
CA ALA A 35 -73.92 -1.19 62.15
C ALA A 35 -73.34 -1.43 60.73
N SER A 36 -72.98 -0.38 59.98
CA SER A 36 -72.62 -0.50 58.55
C SER A 36 -71.22 0.01 58.16
N GLY A 37 -70.32 0.19 59.14
CA GLY A 37 -68.88 0.39 58.86
C GLY A 37 -68.17 -0.93 58.53
N ALA A 38 -68.55 -2.00 59.23
CA ALA A 38 -67.95 -3.32 59.07
C ALA A 38 -68.32 -3.98 57.74
N ALA A 39 -69.59 -3.95 57.32
CA ALA A 39 -70.04 -4.55 56.06
C ALA A 39 -69.40 -3.90 54.83
N THR A 40 -69.31 -2.56 54.82
CA THR A 40 -68.67 -1.79 53.75
C THR A 40 -67.16 -2.06 53.68
N ASN A 41 -66.50 -2.23 54.82
CA ASN A 41 -65.07 -2.58 54.89
C ASN A 41 -64.81 -4.04 54.47
N VAL A 42 -65.64 -4.99 54.90
CA VAL A 42 -65.55 -6.41 54.51
C VAL A 42 -65.68 -6.56 52.99
N PHE A 43 -66.64 -5.85 52.37
CA PHE A 43 -66.80 -5.87 50.92
C PHE A 43 -65.58 -5.30 50.17
N LYS A 44 -64.95 -4.24 50.68
CA LYS A 44 -63.70 -3.68 50.13
C LYS A 44 -62.53 -4.66 50.23
N TRP A 45 -62.40 -5.36 51.36
CA TRP A 45 -61.36 -6.38 51.54
C TRP A 45 -61.55 -7.57 50.61
N ILE A 46 -62.79 -8.03 50.41
CA ILE A 46 -63.10 -9.10 49.44
C ILE A 46 -62.72 -8.66 48.02
N HIS A 47 -63.10 -7.45 47.61
CA HIS A 47 -62.69 -6.90 46.30
C HIS A 47 -61.17 -6.79 46.16
N PHE A 48 -60.48 -6.31 47.19
CA PHE A 48 -59.03 -6.21 47.21
C PHE A 48 -58.38 -7.59 47.05
N VAL A 49 -58.86 -8.61 47.77
CA VAL A 49 -58.34 -9.99 47.69
C VAL A 49 -58.58 -10.59 46.31
N ILE A 50 -59.73 -10.33 45.67
CA ILE A 50 -60.02 -10.81 44.31
C ILE A 50 -59.07 -10.15 43.30
N ILE A 51 -58.86 -8.84 43.37
CA ILE A 51 -57.94 -8.13 42.47
C ILE A 51 -56.50 -8.53 42.74
N ALA A 52 -56.07 -8.57 44.00
CA ALA A 52 -54.73 -8.98 44.40
C ALA A 52 -54.46 -10.44 44.02
N GLY A 53 -55.44 -11.33 44.16
CA GLY A 53 -55.37 -12.72 43.72
C GLY A 53 -55.26 -12.84 42.20
N GLY A 54 -56.04 -12.05 41.45
CA GLY A 54 -55.97 -11.99 39.98
C GLY A 54 -54.62 -11.47 39.47
N ILE A 55 -54.10 -10.40 40.07
CA ILE A 55 -52.79 -9.84 39.76
C ILE A 55 -51.69 -10.84 40.15
N GLY A 56 -51.77 -11.43 41.34
CA GLY A 56 -50.85 -12.47 41.81
C GLY A 56 -50.80 -13.66 40.85
N TYR A 57 -51.95 -14.17 40.41
CA TYR A 57 -52.02 -15.25 39.42
C TYR A 57 -51.40 -14.85 38.07
N LEU A 58 -51.64 -13.64 37.57
CA LEU A 58 -51.03 -13.16 36.33
C LEU A 58 -49.52 -12.99 36.45
N CYS A 59 -49.03 -12.45 37.57
CA CYS A 59 -47.61 -12.31 37.88
C CYS A 59 -46.93 -13.67 37.99
N LEU A 60 -47.54 -14.66 38.66
CA LEU A 60 -47.01 -16.02 38.74
C LEU A 60 -47.02 -16.70 37.37
N ALA A 61 -48.05 -16.47 36.54
CA ALA A 61 -48.19 -17.11 35.23
C ALA A 61 -47.41 -16.44 34.09
N LYS A 62 -46.94 -15.20 34.24
CA LYS A 62 -46.20 -14.44 33.19
C LYS A 62 -44.81 -13.96 33.65
N GLY A 63 -44.61 -13.74 34.94
CA GLY A 63 -43.37 -13.22 35.51
C GLY A 63 -42.16 -14.09 35.19
N PRO A 64 -42.17 -15.40 35.51
CA PRO A 64 -41.03 -16.28 35.23
C PRO A 64 -40.63 -16.32 33.75
N ALA A 65 -41.62 -16.30 32.84
CA ALA A 65 -41.35 -16.31 31.40
C ALA A 65 -40.73 -14.99 30.91
N PHE A 66 -41.17 -13.84 31.45
CA PHE A 66 -40.62 -12.53 31.07
C PHE A 66 -39.18 -12.34 31.57
N PHE A 67 -38.93 -12.64 32.85
CA PHE A 67 -37.58 -12.54 33.42
C PHE A 67 -36.62 -13.58 32.83
N GLY A 68 -37.10 -14.81 32.57
CA GLY A 68 -36.32 -15.84 31.91
C GLY A 68 -35.91 -15.46 30.49
N ALA A 69 -36.83 -14.90 29.69
CA ALA A 69 -36.52 -14.44 28.34
C ALA A 69 -35.49 -13.30 28.34
N ARG A 70 -35.59 -12.35 29.27
CA ARG A 70 -34.60 -11.25 29.39
C ARG A 70 -33.25 -11.72 29.89
N ALA A 71 -33.22 -12.63 30.87
CA ALA A 71 -31.98 -13.25 31.33
C ALA A 71 -31.30 -14.04 30.21
N ALA A 72 -32.06 -14.78 29.40
CA ALA A 72 -31.55 -15.50 28.24
C ALA A 72 -31.01 -14.55 27.15
N GLU A 73 -31.72 -13.46 26.86
CA GLU A 73 -31.28 -12.44 25.90
C GLU A 73 -29.98 -11.75 26.35
N ILE A 74 -29.89 -11.36 27.63
CA ILE A 74 -28.66 -10.77 28.20
C ILE A 74 -27.52 -11.78 28.18
N GLY A 75 -27.79 -13.04 28.58
CA GLY A 75 -26.80 -14.11 28.53
C GLY A 75 -26.28 -14.33 27.12
N ALA A 76 -27.18 -14.42 26.14
CA ALA A 76 -26.83 -14.54 24.72
C ALA A 76 -25.99 -13.34 24.25
N ALA A 77 -26.40 -12.11 24.56
CA ALA A 77 -25.65 -10.89 24.21
C ALA A 77 -24.24 -10.87 24.83
N ILE A 78 -24.09 -11.28 26.09
CA ILE A 78 -22.78 -11.40 26.75
C ILE A 78 -21.92 -12.46 26.07
N THR A 79 -22.48 -13.64 25.77
CA THR A 79 -21.73 -14.70 25.06
C THR A 79 -21.30 -14.27 23.65
N GLN A 80 -22.16 -13.53 22.93
CA GLN A 80 -21.82 -13.01 21.62
C GLN A 80 -20.76 -11.92 21.70
N ALA A 81 -20.87 -11.00 22.66
CA ALA A 81 -19.88 -9.94 22.87
C ALA A 81 -18.52 -10.49 23.28
N THR A 82 -18.48 -11.50 24.15
CA THR A 82 -17.24 -12.18 24.54
C THR A 82 -16.61 -12.92 23.37
N ALA A 83 -17.38 -13.67 22.58
CA ALA A 83 -16.88 -14.32 21.36
C ALA A 83 -16.35 -13.32 20.33
N ALA A 84 -17.05 -12.20 20.11
CA ALA A 84 -16.61 -11.13 19.21
C ALA A 84 -15.32 -10.47 19.69
N ARG A 85 -15.21 -10.21 21.01
CA ARG A 85 -13.99 -9.68 21.62
C ARG A 85 -12.81 -10.63 21.46
N GLU A 86 -12.99 -11.92 21.74
CA GLU A 86 -11.93 -12.92 21.56
C GLU A 86 -11.48 -13.02 20.10
N ALA A 87 -12.41 -12.96 19.15
CA ALA A 87 -12.09 -12.96 17.72
C ALA A 87 -11.29 -11.71 17.33
N ALA A 88 -11.69 -10.53 17.80
CA ALA A 88 -10.98 -9.28 17.56
C ALA A 88 -9.57 -9.30 18.19
N GLU A 89 -9.43 -9.81 19.42
CA GLU A 89 -8.13 -9.95 20.08
C GLU A 89 -7.21 -10.94 19.36
N ARG A 90 -7.76 -12.03 18.77
CA ARG A 90 -6.97 -12.93 17.92
C ARG A 90 -6.48 -12.23 16.66
N GLN A 91 -7.36 -11.52 15.96
CA GLN A 91 -6.99 -10.75 14.76
C GLN A 91 -5.95 -9.68 15.06
N LEU A 92 -6.07 -9.00 16.21
CA LEU A 92 -5.08 -8.01 16.65
C LEU A 92 -3.72 -8.66 16.86
N ARG A 93 -3.64 -9.77 17.61
CA ARG A 93 -2.38 -10.50 17.82
C ARG A 93 -1.76 -10.99 16.51
N GLU A 94 -2.57 -11.48 15.58
CA GLU A 94 -2.08 -11.88 14.25
C GLU A 94 -1.55 -10.69 13.44
N ALA A 95 -2.25 -9.56 13.47
CA ALA A 95 -1.83 -8.34 12.79
C ALA A 95 -0.53 -7.77 13.39
N GLU A 96 -0.43 -7.70 14.72
CA GLU A 96 0.78 -7.29 15.43
C GLU A 96 1.96 -8.21 15.11
N GLY A 97 1.74 -9.53 15.07
CA GLY A 97 2.75 -10.50 14.67
C GLY A 97 3.20 -10.33 13.22
N ARG A 98 2.28 -10.01 12.30
CA ARG A 98 2.62 -9.71 10.89
C ARG A 98 3.38 -8.39 10.77
N LEU A 99 3.00 -7.36 11.51
CA LEU A 99 3.70 -6.07 11.51
C LEU A 99 5.13 -6.22 12.01
N ALA A 100 5.35 -6.95 13.11
CA ALA A 100 6.69 -7.21 13.62
C ALA A 100 7.59 -7.95 12.60
N ARG A 101 7.03 -8.94 11.89
CA ARG A 101 7.75 -9.64 10.81
C ARG A 101 8.05 -8.72 9.62
N LEU A 102 7.10 -7.86 9.24
CA LEU A 102 7.32 -6.90 8.15
C LEU A 102 8.43 -5.91 8.48
N ASP A 103 8.53 -5.45 9.73
CA ASP A 103 9.64 -4.56 10.14
C ASP A 103 11.00 -5.28 10.04
N GLU A 104 11.06 -6.56 10.43
CA GLU A 104 12.25 -7.39 10.25
C GLU A 104 12.60 -7.61 8.77
N GLU A 105 11.61 -7.93 7.94
CA GLU A 105 11.80 -8.10 6.49
C GLU A 105 12.26 -6.80 5.81
N VAL A 106 11.68 -5.65 6.20
CA VAL A 106 12.06 -4.34 5.66
C VAL A 106 13.48 -3.97 6.05
N THR A 107 13.88 -4.24 7.29
CA THR A 107 15.26 -3.97 7.74
C THR A 107 16.26 -4.89 7.04
N ALA A 108 15.94 -6.18 6.87
CA ALA A 108 16.75 -7.12 6.10
C ALA A 108 16.87 -6.69 4.62
N LEU A 109 15.76 -6.30 3.98
CA LEU A 109 15.74 -5.80 2.60
C LEU A 109 16.59 -4.54 2.43
N ARG A 110 16.51 -3.59 3.36
CA ARG A 110 17.33 -2.38 3.32
C ARG A 110 18.82 -2.69 3.48
N ALA A 111 19.18 -3.62 4.36
CA ALA A 111 20.56 -4.04 4.55
C ALA A 111 21.12 -4.72 3.29
N ALA A 112 20.37 -5.65 2.70
CA ALA A 112 20.72 -6.31 1.45
C ALA A 112 20.86 -5.31 0.30
N ALA A 113 19.87 -4.42 0.12
CA ALA A 113 19.93 -3.38 -0.92
C ALA A 113 21.14 -2.43 -0.76
N GLY A 114 21.52 -2.10 0.48
CA GLY A 114 22.71 -1.28 0.75
C GLY A 114 24.01 -2.00 0.39
N GLN A 115 24.10 -3.31 0.68
CA GLN A 115 25.25 -4.14 0.29
C GLN A 115 25.34 -4.28 -1.24
N ASP A 116 24.23 -4.59 -1.89
CA ASP A 116 24.15 -4.73 -3.36
C ASP A 116 24.50 -3.43 -4.07
N ALA A 117 23.98 -2.28 -3.60
CA ALA A 117 24.31 -0.97 -4.16
C ALA A 117 25.80 -0.64 -4.02
N SER A 118 26.42 -1.02 -2.89
CA SER A 118 27.85 -0.80 -2.67
C SER A 118 28.71 -1.70 -3.56
N ALA A 119 28.35 -2.98 -3.69
CA ALA A 119 29.03 -3.94 -4.53
C ALA A 119 28.90 -3.58 -6.02
N GLU A 120 27.70 -3.23 -6.48
CA GLU A 120 27.46 -2.80 -7.86
C GLU A 120 28.17 -1.48 -8.15
N GLY A 121 28.16 -0.52 -7.21
CA GLY A 121 28.91 0.72 -7.32
C GLY A 121 30.42 0.49 -7.50
N ALA A 122 31.01 -0.44 -6.76
CA ALA A 122 32.41 -0.82 -6.92
C ALA A 122 32.69 -1.49 -8.27
N ARG A 123 31.78 -2.36 -8.73
CA ARG A 123 31.87 -3.03 -10.03
C ARG A 123 31.81 -2.03 -11.18
N ILE A 124 30.84 -1.11 -11.14
CA ILE A 124 30.69 -0.05 -12.15
C ILE A 124 31.94 0.81 -12.19
N ARG A 125 32.44 1.30 -11.04
CA ARG A 125 33.67 2.11 -11.02
C ARG A 125 34.86 1.38 -11.65
N THR A 126 35.05 0.10 -11.32
CA THR A 126 36.14 -0.71 -11.88
C THR A 126 35.98 -0.91 -13.39
N ALA A 127 34.76 -1.20 -13.84
CA ALA A 127 34.47 -1.36 -15.26
C ALA A 127 34.67 -0.05 -16.04
N THR A 128 34.18 1.07 -15.50
CA THR A 128 34.37 2.40 -16.08
C THR A 128 35.84 2.77 -16.15
N GLN A 129 36.62 2.56 -15.09
CA GLN A 129 38.05 2.86 -15.09
C GLN A 129 38.78 2.07 -16.18
N LYS A 130 38.52 0.75 -16.28
CA LYS A 130 39.11 -0.11 -17.31
C LYS A 130 38.71 0.33 -18.72
N GLU A 131 37.47 0.76 -18.91
CA GLU A 131 37.01 1.23 -20.22
C GLU A 131 37.61 2.58 -20.58
N SER A 132 37.72 3.51 -19.63
CA SER A 132 38.42 4.78 -19.81
C SER A 132 39.89 4.57 -20.19
N GLU A 133 40.59 3.63 -19.55
CA GLU A 133 41.98 3.28 -19.89
C GLU A 133 42.11 2.73 -21.31
N LYS A 134 41.19 1.85 -21.74
CA LYS A 134 41.17 1.35 -23.12
C LYS A 134 40.90 2.46 -24.13
N ILE A 135 39.94 3.34 -23.86
CA ILE A 135 39.62 4.48 -24.73
C ILE A 135 40.85 5.39 -24.85
N ALA A 136 41.52 5.70 -23.74
CA ALA A 136 42.73 6.50 -23.75
C ALA A 136 43.85 5.84 -24.58
N ALA A 137 44.06 4.52 -24.42
CA ALA A 137 45.04 3.78 -25.19
C ALA A 137 44.71 3.76 -26.70
N ALA A 138 43.44 3.57 -27.05
CA ALA A 138 42.98 3.59 -28.44
C ALA A 138 43.16 4.97 -29.07
N ALA A 139 42.78 6.05 -28.36
CA ALA A 139 42.94 7.42 -28.81
C ALA A 139 44.42 7.80 -29.01
N GLN A 140 45.31 7.33 -28.12
CA GLN A 140 46.74 7.53 -28.27
C GLN A 140 47.28 6.82 -29.51
N ALA A 141 46.90 5.55 -29.72
CA ALA A 141 47.31 4.79 -30.90
C ALA A 141 46.80 5.40 -32.21
N GLU A 142 45.57 5.93 -32.21
CA GLU A 142 44.97 6.63 -33.35
C GLU A 142 45.71 7.94 -33.65
N THR A 143 46.02 8.72 -32.61
CA THR A 143 46.79 9.97 -32.73
C THR A 143 48.16 9.69 -33.33
N GLU A 144 48.88 8.69 -32.83
CA GLU A 144 50.18 8.31 -33.36
C GLU A 144 50.11 7.83 -34.82
N ALA A 145 49.05 7.09 -35.18
CA ALA A 145 48.83 6.66 -36.56
C ALA A 145 48.57 7.86 -37.48
N ALA A 146 47.72 8.80 -37.05
CA ALA A 146 47.43 10.03 -37.77
C ALA A 146 48.67 10.91 -37.92
N GLU A 147 49.49 11.05 -36.87
CA GLU A 147 50.77 11.78 -36.94
C GLU A 147 51.73 11.14 -37.95
N ARG A 148 51.86 9.81 -37.95
CA ARG A 148 52.70 9.11 -38.92
C ARG A 148 52.20 9.33 -40.35
N ALA A 149 50.89 9.25 -40.57
CA ALA A 149 50.28 9.50 -41.88
C ALA A 149 50.54 10.94 -42.34
N ALA A 150 50.29 11.93 -41.49
CA ALA A 150 50.54 13.35 -41.79
C ALA A 150 52.02 13.64 -42.09
N ARG A 151 52.95 13.02 -41.36
CA ARG A 151 54.39 13.15 -41.63
C ARG A 151 54.78 12.58 -43.00
N ILE A 152 54.19 11.47 -43.41
CA ILE A 152 54.45 10.87 -44.74
C ILE A 152 53.89 11.79 -45.83
N GLU A 153 52.68 12.31 -45.66
CA GLU A 153 52.05 13.23 -46.60
C GLU A 153 52.86 14.53 -46.77
N LEU A 154 53.33 15.13 -45.67
CA LEU A 154 54.18 16.32 -45.72
C LEU A 154 55.52 16.05 -46.42
N LYS A 155 56.14 14.88 -46.20
CA LYS A 155 57.37 14.50 -46.91
C LYS A 155 57.13 14.34 -48.40
N ALA A 156 56.02 13.70 -48.80
CA ALA A 156 55.65 13.55 -50.21
C ALA A 156 55.40 14.90 -50.88
N LEU A 157 54.70 15.81 -50.20
CA LEU A 157 54.46 17.18 -50.68
C LEU A 157 55.77 17.96 -50.83
N ALA A 158 56.66 17.90 -49.82
CA ALA A 158 57.96 18.56 -49.88
C ALA A 158 58.83 18.03 -51.03
N ALA A 159 58.86 16.71 -51.23
CA ALA A 159 59.56 16.09 -52.35
C ALA A 159 59.01 16.55 -53.70
N LYS A 160 57.67 16.61 -53.83
CA LYS A 160 57.02 17.12 -55.04
C LYS A 160 57.39 18.59 -55.31
N LEU A 161 57.26 19.46 -54.31
CA LEU A 161 57.64 20.88 -54.44
C LEU A 161 59.12 21.06 -54.78
N ALA A 162 60.01 20.23 -54.25
CA ALA A 162 61.43 20.26 -54.58
C ALA A 162 61.69 19.86 -56.05
N VAL A 163 61.00 18.84 -56.56
CA VAL A 163 61.08 18.43 -57.98
C VAL A 163 60.52 19.53 -58.88
N ASP A 164 59.32 20.04 -58.58
CA ASP A 164 58.69 21.12 -59.36
C ASP A 164 59.59 22.38 -59.38
N GLY A 165 60.22 22.70 -58.24
CA GLY A 165 61.19 23.79 -58.13
C GLY A 165 62.47 23.56 -58.94
N ALA A 166 63.02 22.34 -58.89
CA ALA A 166 64.20 21.97 -59.68
C ALA A 166 63.91 22.02 -61.19
N GLU A 167 62.74 21.56 -61.62
CA GLU A 167 62.27 21.66 -63.02
C GLU A 167 62.16 23.12 -63.48
N SER A 168 61.58 23.98 -62.64
CA SER A 168 61.49 25.43 -62.92
C SER A 168 62.87 26.10 -63.03
N LEU A 169 63.85 25.69 -62.23
CA LEU A 169 65.22 26.19 -62.34
C LEU A 169 65.93 25.64 -63.59
N LEU A 170 65.80 24.34 -63.85
CA LEU A 170 66.43 23.67 -64.99
C LEU A 170 65.93 24.27 -66.32
N SER A 171 64.62 24.48 -66.45
CA SER A 171 64.02 25.14 -67.63
C SER A 171 64.53 26.56 -67.86
N LYS A 172 64.83 27.32 -66.80
CA LYS A 172 65.43 28.67 -66.88
C LYS A 172 66.91 28.67 -67.23
N GLN A 173 67.64 27.63 -66.86
CA GLN A 173 69.10 27.53 -67.04
C GLN A 173 69.52 26.68 -68.25
N LEU A 174 68.57 26.03 -68.93
CA LEU A 174 68.85 25.24 -70.13
C LEU A 174 69.31 26.15 -71.27
N THR A 175 70.60 26.06 -71.60
CA THR A 175 71.21 26.68 -72.78
C THR A 175 71.71 25.58 -73.73
N PRO A 176 71.87 25.87 -75.04
CA PRO A 176 72.34 24.87 -76.01
C PRO A 176 73.66 24.21 -75.61
N GLN A 177 74.58 24.97 -75.01
CA GLN A 177 75.88 24.50 -74.53
C GLN A 177 75.76 23.50 -73.36
N VAL A 178 74.85 23.76 -72.42
CA VAL A 178 74.57 22.83 -71.30
C VAL A 178 73.96 21.53 -71.83
N GLN A 179 73.08 21.62 -72.83
CA GLN A 179 72.43 20.47 -73.45
C GLN A 179 73.43 19.53 -74.14
N GLU A 180 74.38 20.09 -74.90
CA GLU A 180 75.45 19.32 -75.57
C GLU A 180 76.38 18.63 -74.56
N SER A 181 76.72 19.32 -73.46
CA SER A 181 77.53 18.75 -72.37
C SER A 181 76.83 17.57 -71.64
N LEU A 182 75.50 17.62 -71.48
CA LEU A 182 74.71 16.56 -70.89
C LEU A 182 74.68 15.31 -71.76
N VAL A 183 74.51 15.49 -73.08
CA VAL A 183 74.51 14.38 -74.06
C VAL A 183 75.87 13.68 -74.09
N SER A 184 76.95 14.46 -74.15
CA SER A 184 78.33 13.97 -74.07
C SER A 184 78.58 13.14 -72.81
N SER A 185 78.14 13.66 -71.64
CA SER A 185 78.31 12.99 -70.35
C SER A 185 77.49 11.69 -70.25
N PHE A 186 76.26 11.69 -70.79
CA PHE A 186 75.40 10.50 -70.80
C PHE A 186 75.99 9.37 -71.65
N VAL A 187 76.44 9.66 -72.86
CA VAL A 187 77.10 8.70 -73.76
C VAL A 187 78.34 8.11 -73.10
N THR A 188 79.13 8.94 -72.42
CA THR A 188 80.30 8.50 -71.65
C THR A 188 79.91 7.56 -70.49
N SER A 189 78.81 7.85 -69.78
CA SER A 189 78.33 7.00 -68.68
C SER A 189 77.82 5.63 -69.16
N LEU A 190 77.21 5.58 -70.35
CA LEU A 190 76.78 4.33 -70.97
C LEU A 190 77.96 3.48 -71.45
N ALA A 191 79.01 4.13 -71.96
CA ALA A 191 80.25 3.45 -72.33
C ALA A 191 81.02 2.89 -71.11
N GLY A 192 80.81 3.46 -69.92
CA GLY A 192 81.50 3.09 -68.68
C GLY A 192 80.80 2.04 -67.80
N ARG A 193 79.62 1.53 -68.17
CA ARG A 193 78.90 0.50 -67.40
C ARG A 193 79.08 -0.87 -68.07
N PRO A 194 80.07 -1.69 -67.66
CA PRO A 194 80.13 -3.09 -68.09
C PRO A 194 78.92 -3.84 -67.52
N ASN A 195 78.34 -4.73 -68.33
CA ASN A 195 77.24 -5.62 -67.93
C ASN A 195 77.57 -6.42 -66.67
#